data_AF-B4WKC6-F1
#
_entry.id   AF-B4WKC6-F1
#
_cell.length_a   1.000
_cell.length_b   1.000
_cell.length_c   1.000
_cell.angle_alpha   90.00
_cell.angle_beta   90.00
_cell.angle_gamma   90.00
#
_symmetry.space_group_name_H-M   'P 1'
#
loop_
_entity.id
_entity.type
_entity.pdbx_description
1 polymer ?
#
loop_
_entity_poly.entity_id
_entity_poly.type
_entity_poly.pdbx_seq_one_letter_code
_entity_poly.pdbx_strand_id
1 'polypeptide(L)'
;MAKHNATREQPTVTWEPLPDNFVLPDDPGENIQQPPLAAALTDALGENGLIQPEMLIGSNFGLVANLDKRIVVKAPDWFYVPSVLPIREDVIRRSYTQHTEGDDPVAVVMEFLSADDCGELSI
;
A
#
# COMPACT_ATOMS: atom_id res chain seq x y z
N MET A 1 37.54 -20.71 2.99
CA MET A 1 36.73 -19.82 3.86
C MET A 1 36.94 -18.38 3.41
N ALA A 2 36.08 -17.84 2.53
CA ALA A 2 36.08 -16.42 2.18
C ALA A 2 34.64 -15.93 2.31
N LYS A 3 34.35 -15.24 3.41
CA LYS A 3 33.05 -14.64 3.68
C LYS A 3 32.93 -13.40 2.79
N HIS A 4 32.09 -13.45 1.76
CA HIS A 4 31.67 -12.25 1.04
C HIS A 4 30.72 -11.48 1.96
N ASN A 5 31.23 -10.47 2.66
CA ASN A 5 30.39 -9.43 3.25
C ASN A 5 30.09 -8.41 2.13
N ALA A 6 29.04 -8.66 1.36
CA ALA A 6 28.47 -7.61 0.53
C ALA A 6 27.72 -6.65 1.44
N THR A 7 28.25 -5.46 1.66
CA THR A 7 27.49 -4.35 2.24
C THR A 7 26.38 -4.00 1.24
N ARG A 8 25.16 -4.47 1.48
CA ARG A 8 24.00 -4.07 0.67
C ARG A 8 23.73 -2.61 1.00
N GLU A 9 24.05 -1.70 0.08
CA GLU A 9 23.67 -0.29 0.25
C GLU A 9 22.15 -0.21 0.41
N GLN A 10 21.69 0.51 1.43
CA GLN A 10 20.26 0.70 1.62
C GLN A 10 19.75 1.60 0.50
N PRO A 11 18.63 1.25 -0.15
CA PRO A 11 18.12 2.06 -1.22
C PRO A 11 17.59 3.39 -0.66
N THR A 12 17.74 4.46 -1.46
CA THR A 12 17.23 5.77 -1.07
C THR A 12 15.72 5.81 -1.32
N VAL A 13 14.95 6.04 -0.25
CA VAL A 13 13.48 6.17 -0.32
C VAL A 13 13.10 7.64 -0.26
N THR A 14 12.32 8.12 -1.24
CA THR A 14 11.68 9.44 -1.22
C THR A 14 10.18 9.32 -1.47
N TRP A 15 9.44 10.36 -1.08
CA TRP A 15 7.98 10.37 -1.10
C TRP A 15 7.48 11.52 -1.97
N GLU A 16 7.78 11.45 -3.25
CA GLU A 16 7.33 12.45 -4.22
C GLU A 16 5.95 12.05 -4.78
N PRO A 17 5.01 12.99 -4.93
CA PRO A 17 3.70 12.69 -5.48
C PRO A 17 3.79 12.08 -6.87
N LEU A 18 2.83 11.22 -7.17
CA LEU A 18 2.68 10.63 -8.49
C LEU A 18 2.37 11.73 -9.53
N PRO A 19 3.04 11.76 -10.69
CA PRO A 19 2.66 12.68 -11.77
C PRO A 19 1.21 12.44 -12.22
N ASP A 20 0.48 13.51 -12.54
CA ASP A 20 -0.94 13.43 -12.94
C ASP A 20 -1.17 12.49 -14.13
N ASN A 21 -0.22 12.43 -15.06
CA ASN A 21 -0.27 11.60 -16.27
C ASN A 21 0.33 10.19 -16.10
N PHE A 22 0.79 9.82 -14.91
CA PHE A 22 1.29 8.48 -14.65
C PHE A 22 0.14 7.47 -14.80
N VAL A 23 0.37 6.36 -15.49
CA VAL A 23 -0.61 5.27 -15.61
C VAL A 23 -0.29 4.24 -14.53
N LEU A 24 -1.26 3.97 -13.64
CA LEU A 24 -1.07 2.96 -12.61
C LEU A 24 -0.95 1.58 -13.29
N PRO A 25 -0.01 0.72 -12.85
CA PRO A 25 0.01 -0.67 -13.27
C PRO A 25 -1.34 -1.32 -12.95
N ASP A 26 -1.87 -2.08 -13.90
CA ASP A 26 -3.07 -2.89 -13.74
C ASP A 26 -2.63 -4.36 -13.77
N ASP A 27 -2.11 -4.83 -12.64
CA ASP A 27 -1.68 -6.21 -12.50
C ASP A 27 -2.92 -7.10 -12.28
N PRO A 28 -2.99 -8.28 -12.92
CA PRO A 28 -4.14 -9.16 -12.79
C PRO A 28 -4.33 -9.58 -11.33
N GLY A 29 -5.54 -9.42 -10.80
CA GLY A 29 -5.86 -9.86 -9.44
C GLY A 29 -5.64 -11.36 -9.28
N GLU A 30 -4.80 -11.75 -8.31
CA GLU A 30 -4.24 -13.10 -8.27
C GLU A 30 -5.17 -14.14 -7.65
N ASN A 31 -6.02 -13.77 -6.67
CA ASN A 31 -6.96 -14.71 -6.05
C ASN A 31 -8.33 -14.09 -5.69
N ILE A 32 -9.40 -14.68 -6.22
CA ILE A 32 -10.79 -14.25 -6.02
C ILE A 32 -11.27 -14.24 -4.55
N GLN A 33 -10.55 -14.90 -3.64
CA GLN A 33 -10.89 -14.93 -2.22
C GLN A 33 -10.29 -13.77 -1.42
N GLN A 34 -9.25 -13.09 -1.93
CA GLN A 34 -8.61 -11.97 -1.22
C GLN A 34 -9.53 -10.74 -1.10
N PRO A 35 -10.26 -10.31 -2.15
CA PRO A 35 -11.16 -9.16 -2.02
C PRO A 35 -12.28 -9.38 -0.98
N PRO A 36 -12.95 -10.55 -0.91
CA PRO A 36 -13.89 -10.86 0.18
C PRO A 36 -13.28 -10.79 1.58
N LEU A 37 -12.03 -11.22 1.76
CA LEU A 37 -11.34 -11.15 3.06
C LEU A 37 -11.05 -9.70 3.47
N ALA A 38 -10.54 -8.89 2.54
CA ALA A 38 -10.30 -7.46 2.76
C ALA A 38 -11.60 -6.71 3.12
N ALA A 39 -12.70 -7.03 2.42
CA ALA A 39 -14.02 -6.46 2.68
C ALA A 39 -14.53 -6.86 4.07
N ALA A 40 -14.48 -8.15 4.41
CA ALA A 40 -14.93 -8.65 5.72
C ALA A 40 -14.14 -8.03 6.88
N LEU A 41 -12.83 -7.81 6.73
CA LEU A 41 -12.00 -7.11 7.71
C LEU A 41 -12.45 -5.65 7.87
N THR A 42 -12.64 -4.95 6.75
CA THR A 42 -13.08 -3.55 6.76
C THR A 42 -14.46 -3.39 7.40
N ASP A 43 -15.40 -4.27 7.04
CA ASP A 43 -16.75 -4.31 7.62
C ASP A 43 -16.70 -4.57 9.12
N ALA A 44 -15.89 -5.53 9.57
CA ALA A 44 -15.74 -5.84 10.99
C ALA A 44 -15.19 -4.64 11.79
N LEU A 45 -14.26 -3.87 11.24
CA LEU A 45 -13.77 -2.63 11.88
C LEU A 45 -14.85 -1.54 11.92
N GLY A 46 -15.61 -1.39 10.84
CA GLY A 46 -16.69 -0.43 10.72
C GLY A 46 -17.83 -0.68 11.72
N GLU A 47 -18.30 -1.93 11.80
CA GLU A 47 -19.37 -2.35 12.73
C GLU A 47 -18.97 -2.16 14.21
N ASN A 48 -17.68 -2.16 14.51
CA ASN A 48 -17.16 -1.90 15.87
C ASN A 48 -16.83 -0.43 16.13
N GLY A 49 -17.14 0.47 15.19
CA GLY A 49 -16.88 1.91 15.34
C GLY A 49 -15.39 2.27 15.38
N LEU A 50 -14.54 1.44 14.77
CA LEU A 50 -13.07 1.62 14.75
C LEU A 50 -12.59 2.42 13.53
N ILE A 51 -13.47 2.70 12.56
CA ILE A 51 -13.16 3.51 11.37
C ILE A 51 -13.59 4.95 11.63
N GLN A 52 -12.65 5.90 11.50
CA GLN A 52 -12.88 7.34 11.62
C GLN A 52 -12.75 8.03 10.26
N PRO A 53 -13.39 9.19 10.04
CA PRO A 53 -13.40 9.88 8.74
C PRO A 53 -12.02 10.25 8.20
N GLU A 54 -11.04 10.47 9.08
CA GLU A 54 -9.68 10.86 8.72
C GLU A 54 -8.84 9.66 8.26
N MET A 55 -9.26 8.44 8.55
CA MET A 55 -8.51 7.22 8.22
C MET A 55 -8.58 6.91 6.73
N LEU A 56 -7.49 6.38 6.19
CA LEU A 56 -7.49 5.74 4.88
C LEU A 56 -7.30 4.23 5.06
N ILE A 57 -8.36 3.50 4.74
CA ILE A 57 -8.36 2.04 4.63
C ILE A 57 -8.67 1.70 3.18
N GLY A 58 -7.93 0.77 2.59
CA GLY A 58 -8.20 0.33 1.24
C GLY A 58 -7.64 -1.04 0.94
N SER A 59 -8.09 -1.58 -0.19
CA SER A 59 -7.66 -2.86 -0.75
C SER A 59 -7.35 -2.68 -2.22
N ASN A 60 -6.31 -3.37 -2.72
CA ASN A 60 -5.84 -3.26 -4.09
C ASN A 60 -5.69 -1.79 -4.57
N PHE A 61 -5.06 -0.97 -3.73
CA PHE A 61 -4.97 0.47 -3.91
C PHE A 61 -3.51 0.93 -3.86
N GLY A 62 -3.09 1.76 -4.81
CA GLY A 62 -1.69 2.08 -5.02
C GLY A 62 -1.07 2.90 -3.88
N LEU A 63 -0.13 2.30 -3.14
CA LEU A 63 0.83 2.97 -2.28
C LEU A 63 2.08 3.32 -3.10
N VAL A 64 2.52 4.58 -3.03
CA VAL A 64 3.57 5.13 -3.88
C VAL A 64 4.80 5.49 -3.06
N ALA A 65 5.96 5.08 -3.55
CA ALA A 65 7.26 5.52 -3.07
C ALA A 65 8.22 5.69 -4.26
N ASN A 66 9.29 6.44 -4.06
CA ASN A 66 10.40 6.49 -4.99
C ASN A 66 11.60 5.75 -4.39
N LEU A 67 12.10 4.75 -5.10
CA LEU A 67 13.27 3.97 -4.73
C LEU A 67 14.40 4.25 -5.72
N ASP A 68 15.49 4.86 -5.26
CA ASP A 68 16.64 5.20 -6.11
C ASP A 68 16.22 5.95 -7.41
N LYS A 69 15.33 6.93 -7.26
CA LYS A 69 14.74 7.75 -8.34
C LYS A 69 13.82 6.99 -9.30
N ARG A 70 13.30 5.84 -8.89
CA ARG A 70 12.28 5.08 -9.63
C ARG A 70 10.98 5.05 -8.85
N ILE A 71 9.89 5.42 -9.50
CA ILE A 71 8.55 5.30 -8.93
C ILE A 71 8.25 3.81 -8.77
N VAL A 72 7.93 3.41 -7.54
CA VAL A 72 7.43 2.09 -7.17
C VAL A 72 6.01 2.29 -6.68
N VAL A 73 5.09 1.55 -7.29
CA VAL A 73 3.70 1.48 -6.85
C VAL A 73 3.43 0.05 -6.42
N LYS A 74 2.85 -0.11 -5.22
CA LYS A 74 2.42 -1.40 -4.68
C LYS A 74 0.98 -1.29 -4.23
N ALA A 75 0.18 -2.30 -4.56
CA ALA A 75 -1.24 -2.36 -4.22
C ALA A 75 -1.46 -3.55 -3.29
N PRO A 76 -1.33 -3.37 -1.97
CA PRO A 76 -1.51 -4.47 -1.04
C PRO A 76 -2.96 -4.92 -0.98
N ASP A 77 -3.18 -6.16 -0.57
CA ASP A 77 -4.53 -6.69 -0.36
C ASP A 77 -5.34 -5.86 0.63
N TRP A 78 -4.69 -5.35 1.69
CA TRP A 78 -5.31 -4.44 2.65
C TRP A 78 -4.27 -3.54 3.32
N PHE A 79 -4.61 -2.28 3.59
CA PHE A 79 -3.75 -1.37 4.35
C PHE A 79 -4.55 -0.39 5.21
N TYR A 80 -3.85 0.26 6.14
CA TYR A 80 -4.39 1.28 7.01
C TYR A 80 -3.41 2.44 7.24
N VAL A 81 -3.92 3.66 7.09
CA VAL A 81 -3.28 4.93 7.46
C VAL A 81 -4.16 5.63 8.51
N PRO A 82 -3.60 6.03 9.66
CA PRO A 82 -4.36 6.67 10.74
C PRO A 82 -5.05 7.98 10.37
N SER A 83 -4.39 8.82 9.57
CA SER A 83 -4.93 10.11 9.14
C SER A 83 -4.36 10.53 7.79
N VAL A 84 -5.22 11.08 6.93
CA VAL A 84 -4.87 11.66 5.63
C VAL A 84 -5.51 13.03 5.46
N LEU A 85 -4.89 13.88 4.63
CA LEU A 85 -5.50 15.16 4.26
C LEU A 85 -6.79 14.91 3.44
N PRO A 86 -7.85 15.70 3.66
CA PRO A 86 -9.06 15.58 2.85
C PRO A 86 -8.77 15.99 1.40
N ILE A 87 -9.40 15.29 0.46
CA ILE A 87 -9.42 15.67 -0.96
C ILE A 87 -10.70 16.47 -1.24
N ARG A 88 -10.70 17.24 -2.33
CA ARG A 88 -11.92 17.91 -2.79
C ARG A 88 -12.95 16.87 -3.24
N GLU A 89 -14.24 17.18 -3.07
CA GLU A 89 -15.35 16.28 -3.43
C GLU A 89 -15.37 15.86 -4.91
N ASP A 90 -14.78 16.67 -5.80
CA ASP A 90 -14.68 16.41 -7.25
C ASP A 90 -13.42 15.61 -7.64
N VAL A 91 -12.58 15.23 -6.67
CA VAL A 91 -11.31 14.52 -6.90
C VAL A 91 -11.40 13.11 -6.35
N ILE A 92 -11.05 12.13 -7.18
CA ILE A 92 -10.87 10.74 -6.75
C ILE A 92 -9.42 10.56 -6.34
N ARG A 93 -9.17 10.15 -5.10
CA ARG A 93 -7.83 9.73 -4.69
C ARG A 93 -7.50 8.41 -5.40
N ARG A 94 -6.56 8.45 -6.33
CA ARG A 94 -6.14 7.30 -7.16
C ARG A 94 -5.03 6.44 -6.53
N SER A 95 -4.29 7.01 -5.59
CA SER A 95 -3.14 6.40 -4.91
C SER A 95 -2.87 7.15 -3.60
N TYR A 96 -1.97 6.63 -2.75
CA TYR A 96 -1.49 7.32 -1.55
C TYR A 96 0.04 7.38 -1.52
N THR A 97 0.57 8.58 -1.36
CA THR A 97 1.99 8.85 -1.14
C THR A 97 2.18 9.40 0.28
N GLN A 98 2.95 8.66 1.07
CA GLN A 98 3.22 9.01 2.46
C GLN A 98 3.87 10.40 2.56
N HIS A 99 3.63 11.14 3.65
CA HIS A 99 4.21 12.47 3.90
C HIS A 99 3.82 13.60 2.92
N THR A 100 3.06 13.31 1.86
CA THR A 100 2.55 14.33 0.93
C THR A 100 1.03 14.47 0.99
N GLU A 101 0.33 13.39 1.34
CA GLU A 101 -1.13 13.35 1.41
C GLU A 101 -1.64 13.15 2.84
N GLY A 102 -0.77 13.34 3.83
CA GLY A 102 -1.02 13.13 5.26
C GLY A 102 0.30 13.16 6.04
N ASP A 103 0.22 13.48 7.34
CA ASP A 103 1.38 13.44 8.23
C ASP A 103 1.70 12.01 8.69
N ASP A 104 0.67 11.16 8.77
CA ASP A 104 0.81 9.80 9.28
C ASP A 104 1.33 8.81 8.23
N PRO A 105 2.25 7.91 8.63
CA PRO A 105 2.72 6.85 7.76
C PRO A 105 1.66 5.78 7.53
N VAL A 106 1.88 4.94 6.51
CA VAL A 106 1.15 3.67 6.39
C VAL A 106 1.47 2.83 7.61
N ALA A 107 0.48 2.60 8.47
CA ALA A 107 0.67 1.94 9.76
C ALA A 107 0.59 0.42 9.65
N VAL A 108 -0.26 -0.08 8.74
CA VAL A 108 -0.43 -1.52 8.49
C VAL A 108 -0.51 -1.76 7.00
N VAL A 109 0.18 -2.81 6.56
CA VAL A 109 0.04 -3.44 5.25
C VAL A 109 -0.18 -4.93 5.48
N MET A 110 -1.10 -5.53 4.76
CA MET A 110 -1.44 -6.95 4.84
C MET A 110 -1.55 -7.53 3.43
N GLU A 111 -0.95 -8.71 3.26
CA GLU A 111 -1.09 -9.57 2.09
C GLU A 111 -1.74 -10.89 2.53
N PHE A 112 -2.76 -11.34 1.82
CA PHE A 112 -3.39 -12.63 2.05
C PHE A 112 -2.70 -13.69 1.19
N LEU A 113 -2.19 -14.73 1.84
CA LEU A 113 -1.47 -15.80 1.14
C LEU A 113 -2.39 -16.54 0.15
N SER A 114 -1.89 -16.74 -1.06
CA SER A 114 -2.47 -17.65 -2.04
C SER A 114 -1.71 -18.99 -2.05
N ALA A 115 -2.30 -20.03 -2.65
CA ALA A 115 -1.67 -21.35 -2.72
C ALA A 115 -0.35 -21.34 -3.53
N ASP A 116 -0.24 -20.45 -4.52
CA ASP A 116 0.93 -20.36 -5.40
C ASP A 116 1.99 -19.37 -4.88
N ASP A 117 1.62 -18.49 -3.96
CA ASP A 117 2.44 -17.34 -3.55
C ASP A 117 3.22 -17.54 -2.21
N CYS A 118 3.41 -18.80 -1.83
CA CYS A 118 4.19 -19.16 -0.62
C CYS A 118 5.72 -18.94 -0.80
N GLY A 119 6.15 -18.51 -1.99
CA GLY A 119 7.56 -18.38 -2.38
C GLY A 119 8.21 -17.05 -2.01
N GLU A 120 7.48 -15.93 -2.06
CA GLU A 120 8.06 -14.60 -1.83
C GLU A 120 8.13 -14.21 -0.34
N LEU A 121 7.39 -14.92 0.52
CA LEU A 121 7.33 -14.70 1.97
C LEU A 121 8.00 -15.81 2.80
N SER A 122 8.58 -16.82 2.15
CA SER A 122 9.42 -17.82 2.82
C SER A 122 10.81 -17.24 3.14
N ILE A 123 11.09 -17.09 4.44
CA ILE A 123 12.38 -16.64 4.99
C ILE A 123 13.44 -17.75 4.90
#